data_AF-A0A1Q3VAU1-F1
#
_entry.id   AF-A0A1Q3VAU1-F1
#
_cell.length_a   1.000
_cell.length_b   1.000
_cell.length_c   1.000
_cell.angle_alpha   90.00
_cell.angle_beta   90.00
_cell.angle_gamma   90.00
#
_symmetry.space_group_name_H-M   'P 1'
#
loop_
_entity.id
_entity.type
_entity.pdbx_description
1 polymer ?
#
loop_
_entity_poly.entity_id
_entity_poly.type
_entity_poly.pdbx_seq_one_letter_code
_entity_poly.pdbx_strand_id
1 'polypeptide(L)'
;MSIQNGAFLAGSGLDADSLMSADDLTRSQGAANIIPKFFNRTVSLGDGQFADEELVELLVPGDAKSGPVHVVTETIKKKFPGAYRAWKEGRDTAREGTPLELMVGDGALLHTLKAANVHTVEQLAGLTDGQLDIVPIDGRGLRERARKRLEMLKSAKDAAAEEAKDAEIKELKAKVAELSNLLKPSATAKTEDDDGAAAMGRPPEGAVPAPQQRPPRPVPRPQAQQR
;
A
#
# COMPACT_ATOMS: atom_id res chain seq x y z
N MET A 1 -50.55 29.27 42.25
CA MET A 1 -50.41 29.90 40.92
C MET A 1 -49.35 29.13 40.16
N SER A 2 -49.79 28.40 39.14
CA SER A 2 -49.03 27.45 38.33
C SER A 2 -47.97 28.14 37.49
N ILE A 3 -46.78 27.55 37.42
CA ILE A 3 -45.81 27.82 36.36
C ILE A 3 -45.86 26.63 35.40
N GLN A 4 -46.11 26.95 34.13
CA GLN A 4 -46.40 26.04 33.03
C GLN A 4 -45.21 25.16 32.67
N ASN A 5 -45.49 23.85 32.55
CA ASN A 5 -44.66 22.86 31.90
C ASN A 5 -44.55 23.15 30.40
N GLY A 6 -43.37 23.59 29.95
CA GLY A 6 -42.99 23.57 28.54
C GLY A 6 -42.54 22.16 28.15
N ALA A 7 -43.47 21.36 27.66
CA ALA A 7 -43.20 20.08 27.04
C ALA A 7 -42.35 20.28 25.76
N PHE A 8 -41.07 19.94 25.82
CA PHE A 8 -40.25 19.80 24.62
C PHE A 8 -40.51 18.41 24.04
N LEU A 9 -41.11 18.41 22.86
CA LEU A 9 -41.62 17.24 22.16
C LEU A 9 -40.51 16.22 21.90
N ALA A 10 -40.83 14.97 22.25
CA ALA A 10 -40.16 13.77 21.79
C ALA A 10 -40.13 13.75 20.25
N GLY A 11 -38.93 13.89 19.70
CA GLY A 11 -38.57 13.60 18.31
C GLY A 11 -37.41 12.61 18.30
N SER A 12 -37.53 11.50 19.04
CA SER A 12 -36.64 10.35 18.94
C SER A 12 -36.91 9.61 17.64
N GLY A 13 -36.35 10.15 16.57
CA GLY A 13 -36.24 9.52 15.25
C GLY A 13 -34.79 9.67 14.76
N LEU A 14 -33.83 9.31 15.60
CA LEU A 14 -32.49 8.98 15.14
C LEU A 14 -32.47 7.46 15.01
N ASP A 15 -32.87 6.99 13.84
CA ASP A 15 -32.73 5.60 13.44
C ASP A 15 -31.25 5.21 13.63
N ALA A 16 -30.98 4.41 14.66
CA ALA A 16 -29.64 3.87 14.95
C ALA A 16 -29.11 2.96 13.82
N ASP A 17 -29.95 2.68 12.82
CA ASP A 17 -29.65 1.88 11.63
C ASP A 17 -29.36 2.75 10.38
N SER A 18 -29.40 4.09 10.51
CA SER A 18 -29.03 5.06 9.46
C SER A 18 -27.73 5.80 9.79
N LEU A 19 -26.83 5.16 10.52
CA LEU A 19 -25.42 5.53 10.50
C LEU A 19 -24.80 4.74 9.35
N MET A 20 -24.38 5.44 8.29
CA MET A 20 -23.52 4.86 7.24
C MET A 20 -22.50 3.95 7.92
N SER A 21 -22.61 2.64 7.67
CA SER A 21 -21.73 1.66 8.30
C SER A 21 -20.28 2.08 8.07
N ALA A 22 -19.41 1.89 9.06
CA ALA A 22 -17.98 2.11 8.90
C ALA A 22 -17.42 1.33 7.68
N ASP A 23 -18.11 0.28 7.25
CA ASP A 23 -17.82 -0.43 6.00
C ASP A 23 -18.14 0.37 4.73
N ASP A 24 -19.20 1.17 4.72
CA ASP A 24 -19.66 1.92 3.55
C ASP A 24 -18.79 3.15 3.28
N LEU A 25 -18.35 3.84 4.34
CA LEU A 25 -17.40 4.97 4.24
C LEU A 25 -16.03 4.53 3.70
N THR A 26 -15.59 3.31 4.03
CA THR A 26 -14.33 2.74 3.51
C THR A 26 -14.45 2.13 2.11
N ARG A 27 -15.66 1.82 1.64
CA ARG A 27 -15.88 1.25 0.30
C ARG A 27 -16.12 2.34 -0.76
N SER A 28 -16.75 3.45 -0.36
CA SER A 28 -17.14 4.54 -1.25
C SER A 28 -15.99 5.47 -1.62
N GLN A 29 -15.05 5.73 -0.70
CA GLN A 29 -13.83 6.47 -0.99
C GLN A 29 -12.65 5.52 -1.00
N GLY A 30 -11.92 5.47 -2.11
CA GLY A 30 -10.80 4.55 -2.33
C GLY A 30 -9.96 4.35 -1.08
N ALA A 31 -10.12 3.19 -0.44
CA ALA A 31 -9.61 2.82 0.88
C ALA A 31 -8.08 2.94 1.05
N ALA A 32 -7.36 3.25 -0.03
CA ALA A 32 -5.91 3.19 -0.09
C ALA A 32 -5.18 4.26 0.72
N ASN A 33 -5.87 5.24 1.32
CA ASN A 33 -5.16 6.37 1.94
C ASN A 33 -5.82 6.97 3.20
N ILE A 34 -6.70 6.24 3.90
CA ILE A 34 -7.35 6.76 5.11
C ILE A 34 -6.39 6.63 6.31
N ILE A 35 -6.27 7.69 7.12
CA ILE A 35 -5.44 7.71 8.33
C ILE A 35 -6.35 7.52 9.55
N PRO A 36 -6.29 6.35 10.24
CA PRO A 36 -7.07 6.14 11.46
C PRO A 36 -6.39 6.84 12.66
N LYS A 37 -7.16 7.65 13.38
CA LYS A 37 -6.75 8.27 14.64
C LYS A 37 -7.62 7.74 15.77
N PHE A 38 -7.02 6.94 16.64
CA PHE A 38 -7.68 6.37 17.80
C PHE A 38 -7.53 7.29 19.01
N PHE A 39 -8.58 7.39 19.82
CA PHE A 39 -8.58 8.16 21.07
C PHE A 39 -9.66 7.66 22.03
N ASN A 40 -9.46 7.91 23.32
CA ASN A 40 -10.49 7.69 24.33
C ASN A 40 -11.31 8.95 24.50
N ARG A 41 -12.63 8.79 24.64
CA ARG A 41 -13.52 9.87 25.08
C ARG A 41 -14.31 9.38 26.28
N THR A 42 -14.25 10.18 27.33
CA THR A 42 -15.13 10.00 28.48
C THR A 42 -16.52 10.48 28.11
N VAL A 43 -17.50 9.57 28.15
CA VAL A 43 -18.92 9.87 27.98
C VAL A 43 -19.63 9.78 29.34
N SER A 44 -20.57 10.69 29.59
CA SER A 44 -21.41 10.64 30.78
C SER A 44 -22.59 9.71 30.51
N LEU A 45 -22.69 8.63 31.28
CA LEU A 45 -23.70 7.59 31.10
C LEU A 45 -25.02 7.89 31.84
N GLY A 46 -25.10 9.02 32.53
CA GLY A 46 -26.16 9.32 33.50
C GLY A 46 -25.76 8.94 34.92
N ASP A 47 -26.48 9.47 35.92
CA ASP A 47 -26.26 9.21 37.35
C ASP A 47 -24.85 9.50 37.89
N GLY A 48 -24.12 10.43 37.26
CA GLY A 48 -22.76 10.78 37.65
C GLY A 48 -21.70 9.72 37.30
N GLN A 49 -22.07 8.72 36.50
CA GLN A 49 -21.15 7.70 36.00
C GLN A 49 -20.51 8.17 34.69
N PHE A 50 -19.18 7.99 34.62
CA PHE A 50 -18.37 8.29 33.46
C PHE A 50 -17.80 6.98 32.92
N ALA A 51 -17.93 6.75 31.61
CA ALA A 51 -17.34 5.61 30.93
C ALA A 51 -16.38 6.11 29.85
N ASP A 52 -15.20 5.48 29.76
CA ASP A 52 -14.26 5.73 28.69
C ASP A 52 -14.57 4.82 27.51
N GLU A 53 -14.96 5.42 26.39
CA GLU A 53 -15.18 4.70 25.13
C GLU A 53 -13.97 4.88 24.20
N GLU A 54 -13.54 3.78 23.58
CA GLU A 54 -12.52 3.80 22.53
C GLU A 54 -13.19 4.25 21.22
N LEU A 55 -12.75 5.38 20.65
CA LEU A 55 -13.24 5.89 19.36
C LEU A 55 -12.12 5.97 18.32
N VAL A 56 -12.53 5.97 17.07
CA VAL A 56 -11.67 6.19 15.90
C VAL A 56 -12.24 7.32 15.05
N GLU A 57 -11.36 8.23 14.65
CA GLU A 57 -11.60 9.25 13.64
C GLU A 57 -10.86 8.84 12.37
N LEU A 58 -11.57 8.77 11.24
CA LEU A 58 -11.02 8.38 9.94
C LEU A 58 -10.67 9.65 9.16
N LEU A 59 -9.40 10.04 9.17
CA LEU A 59 -8.93 11.24 8.48
C LEU A 59 -8.66 10.91 7.01
N VAL A 60 -9.25 11.69 6.09
CA VAL A 60 -9.03 11.58 4.65
C VAL A 60 -8.01 12.64 4.22
N PRO A 61 -6.88 12.26 3.60
CA PRO A 61 -5.90 13.21 3.10
C PRO A 61 -6.51 14.14 2.06
N GLY A 62 -6.32 15.45 2.24
CA GLY A 62 -6.90 16.48 1.38
C GLY A 62 -8.30 16.93 1.81
N ASP A 63 -8.91 16.29 2.81
CA ASP A 63 -10.06 16.86 3.52
C ASP A 63 -9.56 17.41 4.88
N ALA A 64 -9.66 18.72 5.05
CA ALA A 64 -9.35 19.38 6.32
C ALA A 64 -10.45 19.14 7.37
N LYS A 65 -11.63 18.68 6.95
CA LYS A 65 -12.68 18.31 7.88
C LYS A 65 -12.35 16.95 8.48
N SER A 66 -12.35 16.91 9.80
CA SER A 66 -12.39 15.69 10.59
C SER A 66 -13.46 14.75 10.05
N GLY A 67 -13.07 13.52 9.72
CA GLY A 67 -14.00 12.49 9.28
C GLY A 67 -14.95 12.07 10.41
N PRO A 68 -15.97 11.27 10.08
CA PRO A 68 -16.92 10.78 11.07
C PRO A 68 -16.20 9.98 12.17
N VAL A 69 -16.61 10.26 13.41
CA VAL A 69 -16.11 9.59 14.61
C VAL A 69 -16.93 8.34 14.85
N HIS A 70 -16.28 7.19 14.96
CA HIS A 70 -16.91 5.90 15.19
C HIS A 70 -16.41 5.26 16.47
N VAL A 71 -17.24 4.45 17.12
CA VAL A 71 -16.81 3.56 18.19
C VAL A 71 -15.92 2.46 17.60
N VAL A 72 -14.83 2.12 18.29
CA VAL A 72 -13.90 1.08 17.83
C VAL A 72 -14.57 -0.29 17.89
N THR A 73 -14.91 -0.84 16.72
CA THR A 73 -15.41 -2.21 16.58
C THR A 73 -14.28 -3.18 16.22
N GLU A 74 -14.52 -4.48 16.42
CA GLU A 74 -13.55 -5.54 16.02
C GLU A 74 -13.19 -5.48 14.53
N THR A 75 -14.10 -5.05 13.67
CA THR A 75 -13.84 -4.85 12.24
C THR A 75 -12.79 -3.76 12.00
N ILE A 76 -12.84 -2.66 12.75
CA ILE A 76 -11.89 -1.55 12.64
C ILE A 76 -10.50 -1.99 13.12
N LYS A 77 -10.43 -2.75 14.22
CA LYS A 77 -9.18 -3.33 14.72
C LYS A 77 -8.53 -4.25 13.68
N LYS A 78 -9.34 -5.06 12.96
CA LYS A 78 -8.87 -5.93 11.88
C LYS A 78 -8.42 -5.16 10.64
N LYS A 79 -9.08 -4.05 10.29
CA LYS A 79 -8.68 -3.19 9.16
C LYS A 79 -7.40 -2.41 9.44
N PHE A 80 -7.22 -1.92 10.67
CA PHE A 80 -6.08 -1.07 11.06
C PHE A 80 -5.30 -1.65 12.25
N PRO A 81 -4.75 -2.87 12.14
CA PRO A 81 -4.13 -3.56 13.27
C PRO A 81 -2.87 -2.85 13.76
N GLY A 82 -2.08 -2.29 12.84
CA GLY A 82 -0.85 -1.56 13.17
C GLY A 82 -1.13 -0.27 13.95
N ALA A 83 -2.08 0.53 13.48
CA ALA A 83 -2.44 1.80 14.10
C ALA A 83 -3.13 1.59 15.47
N TYR A 84 -4.02 0.59 15.59
CA TYR A 84 -4.64 0.27 16.87
C TYR A 84 -3.60 -0.17 17.90
N ARG A 85 -2.66 -1.04 17.51
CA ARG A 85 -1.58 -1.47 18.41
C ARG A 85 -0.70 -0.29 18.84
N ALA A 86 -0.27 0.56 17.91
CA ALA A 86 0.53 1.73 18.22
C ALA A 86 -0.17 2.64 19.25
N TRP A 87 -1.47 2.90 19.03
CA TRP A 87 -2.28 3.68 19.96
C TRP A 87 -2.39 3.05 21.35
N LYS A 88 -2.66 1.74 21.44
CA LYS A 88 -2.73 1.03 22.74
C LYS A 88 -1.39 1.04 23.49
N GLU A 89 -0.27 1.09 22.77
CA GLU A 89 1.08 1.21 23.33
C GLU A 89 1.47 2.67 23.66
N GLY A 90 0.56 3.64 23.46
CA GLY A 90 0.83 5.06 23.67
C GLY A 90 1.80 5.67 22.66
N ARG A 91 2.04 4.99 21.53
CA ARG A 91 2.86 5.48 20.43
C ARG A 91 1.97 6.22 19.44
N ASP A 92 2.47 7.33 18.91
CA ASP A 92 1.83 8.00 17.78
C ASP A 92 1.78 7.03 16.60
N THR A 93 0.68 7.03 15.84
CA THR A 93 0.53 6.15 14.68
C THR A 93 1.63 6.53 13.69
N ALA A 94 2.66 5.70 13.60
CA ALA A 94 3.77 5.92 12.69
C ALA A 94 3.21 6.05 11.27
N ARG A 95 3.29 7.27 10.72
CA ARG A 95 2.82 7.56 9.37
C ARG A 95 3.77 6.87 8.41
N GLU A 96 3.30 5.81 7.75
CA GLU A 96 4.10 5.08 6.78
C GLU A 96 4.30 5.94 5.53
N GLY A 97 5.56 6.19 5.17
CA GLY A 97 5.91 6.91 3.95
C GLY A 97 7.09 7.86 4.11
N THR A 98 7.39 8.56 3.02
CA THR A 98 8.42 9.58 2.96
C THR A 98 7.86 10.88 3.56
N PRO A 99 8.50 11.47 4.58
CA PRO A 99 8.05 12.73 5.16
C PRO A 99 7.98 13.84 4.12
N LEU A 100 6.86 14.56 4.09
CA LEU A 100 6.63 15.66 3.16
C LEU A 100 7.64 16.81 3.30
N GLU A 101 8.24 16.94 4.49
CA GLU A 101 9.28 17.93 4.83
C GLU A 101 10.50 17.83 3.92
N LEU A 102 10.83 16.63 3.44
CA LEU A 102 11.98 16.40 2.56
C LEU A 102 11.77 16.92 1.13
N MET A 103 10.53 17.21 0.74
CA MET A 103 10.17 17.67 -0.60
C MET A 103 9.87 19.16 -0.64
N VAL A 104 9.02 19.64 0.27
CA VAL A 104 8.35 20.94 0.08
C VAL A 104 9.23 22.11 0.52
N GLY A 105 10.11 21.95 1.52
CA GLY A 105 11.09 22.95 1.96
C GLY A 105 10.51 24.24 2.57
N ASP A 106 9.48 24.81 1.95
CA ASP A 106 8.74 25.97 2.44
C ASP A 106 7.80 25.59 3.60
N GLY A 107 7.98 26.27 4.73
CA GLY A 107 7.20 26.03 5.94
C GLY A 107 5.72 26.37 5.76
N ALA A 108 5.38 27.43 5.02
CA ALA A 108 3.99 27.87 4.88
C ALA A 108 3.13 26.83 4.15
N LEU A 109 3.60 26.36 2.99
CA LEU A 109 2.95 25.30 2.23
C LEU A 109 2.88 23.98 3.04
N LEU A 110 3.93 23.66 3.79
CA LEU A 110 3.94 22.49 4.67
C LEU A 110 2.88 22.57 5.78
N HIS A 111 2.69 23.74 6.39
CA HIS A 111 1.65 23.96 7.40
C HIS A 111 0.25 23.79 6.80
N THR A 112 0.02 24.31 5.59
CA THR A 112 -1.26 24.12 4.88
C THR A 112 -1.52 22.64 4.58
N LEU A 113 -0.52 21.90 4.09
CA LEU A 113 -0.66 20.48 3.79
C LEU A 113 -0.89 19.64 5.06
N LYS A 114 -0.18 19.95 6.15
CA LYS A 114 -0.41 19.33 7.46
C LYS A 114 -1.81 19.62 8.00
N ALA A 115 -2.34 20.83 7.79
CA ALA A 115 -3.70 21.19 8.17
C ALA A 115 -4.75 20.43 7.35
N ALA A 116 -4.42 20.07 6.10
CA ALA A 116 -5.24 19.24 5.23
C ALA A 116 -5.03 17.72 5.44
N ASN A 117 -4.44 17.31 6.56
CA ASN A 117 -4.13 15.90 6.88
C ASN A 117 -3.19 15.20 5.89
N VAL A 118 -2.38 15.96 5.13
CA VAL A 118 -1.36 15.43 4.22
C VAL A 118 0.01 15.54 4.88
N HIS A 119 0.61 14.39 5.21
CA HIS A 119 1.86 14.31 5.96
C HIS A 119 2.99 13.61 5.20
N THR A 120 2.67 12.79 4.21
CA THR A 120 3.64 12.02 3.42
C THR A 120 3.58 12.37 1.92
N VAL A 121 4.67 12.05 1.20
CA VAL A 121 4.76 12.27 -0.25
C VAL A 121 3.81 11.33 -1.01
N GLU A 122 3.63 10.12 -0.51
CA GLU A 122 2.71 9.11 -1.04
C GLU A 122 1.27 9.62 -0.97
N GLN A 123 0.89 10.25 0.15
CA GLN A 123 -0.42 10.87 0.30
C GLN A 123 -0.65 12.00 -0.70
N LEU A 124 0.34 12.86 -0.88
CA LEU A 124 0.29 13.96 -1.83
C LEU A 124 0.15 13.48 -3.28
N ALA A 125 0.86 12.41 -3.66
CA ALA A 125 0.77 11.82 -5.00
C ALA A 125 -0.60 11.16 -5.30
N GLY A 126 -1.27 10.69 -4.25
CA GLY A 126 -2.57 10.03 -4.29
C GLY A 126 -3.78 10.98 -4.24
N LEU A 127 -3.58 12.29 -4.08
CA LEU A 127 -4.70 13.25 -4.03
C LEU A 127 -5.46 13.32 -5.35
N THR A 128 -6.79 13.29 -5.24
CA THR A 128 -7.72 13.52 -6.35
C THR A 128 -7.76 14.99 -6.75
N ASP A 129 -8.20 15.30 -7.97
CA ASP A 129 -8.22 16.69 -8.45
C ASP A 129 -9.10 17.61 -7.58
N GLY A 130 -10.20 17.10 -7.01
CA GLY A 130 -11.04 17.89 -6.09
C GLY A 130 -10.41 18.16 -4.73
N GLN A 131 -9.44 17.35 -4.30
CA GLN A 131 -8.69 17.57 -3.05
C GLN A 131 -7.52 18.54 -3.25
N LEU A 132 -7.13 18.82 -4.50
CA LEU A 132 -6.05 19.76 -4.81
C LEU A 132 -6.47 21.23 -4.65
N ASP A 133 -7.77 21.52 -4.62
CA ASP A 133 -8.30 22.87 -4.41
C ASP A 133 -7.92 23.45 -3.03
N ILE A 134 -7.56 22.60 -2.08
CA ILE A 134 -7.09 23.01 -0.75
C ILE A 134 -5.66 23.58 -0.78
N VAL A 135 -4.91 23.30 -1.85
CA VAL A 135 -3.52 23.75 -2.00
C VAL A 135 -3.54 25.11 -2.72
N PRO A 136 -3.14 26.21 -2.04
CA PRO A 136 -3.34 27.56 -2.55
C PRO A 136 -2.47 27.89 -3.78
N ILE A 137 -1.36 27.17 -3.99
CA ILE A 137 -0.41 27.44 -5.07
C ILE A 137 0.05 26.12 -5.71
N ASP A 138 -0.15 26.01 -7.02
CA ASP A 138 0.39 24.93 -7.87
C ASP A 138 0.15 23.49 -7.33
N GLY A 139 -1.05 23.19 -6.83
CA GLY A 139 -1.38 21.86 -6.30
C GLY A 139 -1.16 20.73 -7.30
N ARG A 140 -1.46 20.96 -8.59
CA ARG A 140 -1.23 19.99 -9.67
C ARG A 140 0.27 19.76 -9.92
N GLY A 141 1.06 20.83 -10.03
CA GLY A 141 2.51 20.70 -10.19
C GLY A 141 3.16 20.04 -9.00
N LEU A 142 2.66 20.31 -7.79
CA LEU A 142 3.13 19.66 -6.57
C LEU A 142 2.84 18.14 -6.55
N ARG A 143 1.66 17.71 -6.98
CA ARG A 143 1.32 16.29 -7.14
C ARG A 143 2.24 15.60 -8.16
N GLU A 144 2.49 16.23 -9.31
CA GLU A 144 3.38 15.67 -10.33
C GLU A 144 4.84 15.58 -9.84
N ARG A 145 5.31 16.57 -9.07
CA ARG A 145 6.62 16.50 -8.39
C ARG A 145 6.66 15.32 -7.41
N ALA A 146 5.59 15.11 -6.63
CA ALA A 146 5.47 13.97 -5.71
C ALA A 146 5.55 12.62 -6.44
N ARG A 147 4.79 12.45 -7.52
CA ARG A 147 4.82 11.24 -8.36
C ARG A 147 6.21 10.97 -8.92
N LYS A 148 6.83 11.97 -9.53
CA LYS A 148 8.20 11.85 -10.09
C LYS A 148 9.23 11.46 -9.03
N ARG A 149 9.12 11.99 -7.81
CA ARG A 149 9.99 11.62 -6.69
C ARG A 149 9.81 10.15 -6.30
N LEU A 150 8.56 9.68 -6.21
CA LEU A 150 8.26 8.28 -5.88
C LEU A 150 8.78 7.33 -6.97
N GLU A 151 8.67 7.71 -8.24
CA GLU A 151 9.26 6.96 -9.35
C GLU A 151 10.79 6.88 -9.22
N MET A 152 11.45 8.01 -8.93
CA MET A 152 12.90 8.02 -8.69
C MET A 152 13.30 7.16 -7.50
N LEU A 153 12.55 7.20 -6.40
CA LEU A 153 12.81 6.39 -5.21
C LEU A 153 12.60 4.90 -5.50
N LYS A 154 11.60 4.54 -6.31
CA LYS A 154 11.37 3.17 -6.75
C LYS A 154 12.52 2.67 -7.61
N SER A 155 12.91 3.42 -8.63
CA SER A 155 14.05 3.07 -9.49
C SER A 155 15.38 2.99 -8.72
N ALA A 156 15.58 3.84 -7.71
CA ALA A 156 16.75 3.78 -6.84
C ALA A 156 16.75 2.53 -5.94
N LYS A 157 15.60 2.13 -5.41
CA LYS A 157 15.45 0.88 -4.65
C LYS A 157 15.69 -0.34 -5.53
N ASP A 158 15.20 -0.33 -6.77
CA ASP A 158 15.41 -1.42 -7.72
C ASP A 158 16.89 -1.56 -8.09
N ALA A 159 17.58 -0.43 -8.34
CA ALA A 159 19.02 -0.43 -8.60
C ALA A 159 19.84 -0.97 -7.41
N ALA A 160 19.52 -0.54 -6.19
CA ALA A 160 20.18 -1.04 -4.98
C ALA A 160 19.89 -2.54 -4.71
N ALA A 161 18.68 -3.00 -5.06
CA ALA A 161 18.30 -4.41 -4.93
C ALA A 161 19.03 -5.29 -5.96
N GLU A 162 19.24 -4.82 -7.19
CA GLU A 162 20.05 -5.51 -8.20
C GLU A 162 21.52 -5.59 -7.78
N GLU A 163 22.10 -4.51 -7.26
CA GLU A 163 23.49 -4.51 -6.77
C GLU A 163 23.69 -5.48 -5.59
N ALA A 164 22.71 -5.57 -4.68
CA ALA A 164 22.72 -6.54 -3.59
C ALA A 164 22.62 -7.99 -4.10
N LYS A 165 21.77 -8.27 -5.10
CA LYS A 165 21.66 -9.59 -5.73
C LYS A 165 22.94 -9.96 -6.48
N ASP A 166 23.56 -9.01 -7.17
CA ASP A 166 24.82 -9.24 -7.88
C ASP A 166 25.96 -9.56 -6.93
N ALA A 167 26.01 -8.91 -5.75
CA ALA A 167 26.95 -9.24 -4.69
C ALA A 167 26.72 -10.67 -4.16
N GLU A 168 25.48 -11.06 -3.91
CA GLU A 168 25.12 -12.40 -3.44
C GLU A 168 25.42 -13.48 -4.50
N ILE A 169 25.12 -13.22 -5.77
CA ILE A 169 25.44 -14.12 -6.90
C ILE A 169 26.96 -14.30 -7.01
N LYS A 170 27.74 -13.24 -6.82
CA LYS A 170 29.21 -13.32 -6.85
C LYS A 170 29.74 -14.16 -5.68
N GLU A 171 29.21 -13.98 -4.48
CA GLU A 171 29.59 -14.75 -3.30
C GLU A 171 29.20 -16.23 -3.43
N LEU A 172 27.98 -16.52 -3.88
CA LEU A 172 27.51 -17.88 -4.13
C LEU A 172 28.31 -18.58 -5.22
N LYS A 173 28.65 -17.88 -6.33
CA LYS A 173 29.52 -18.41 -7.37
C LYS A 173 30.92 -18.72 -6.85
N ALA A 174 31.48 -17.88 -5.98
CA ALA A 174 32.77 -18.15 -5.35
C ALA A 174 32.72 -19.42 -4.47
N LYS A 175 31.68 -19.57 -3.64
CA LYS A 175 31.48 -20.76 -2.81
C LYS A 175 31.29 -22.04 -3.64
N VAL A 176 30.53 -21.97 -4.74
CA VAL A 176 30.35 -23.11 -5.66
C VAL A 176 31.66 -23.47 -6.37
N ALA A 177 32.46 -22.48 -6.77
CA ALA A 177 33.76 -22.72 -7.38
C ALA A 177 34.75 -23.38 -6.39
N GLU A 178 34.75 -22.93 -5.13
CA GLU A 178 35.58 -23.51 -4.07
C GLU A 178 35.18 -24.96 -3.74
N LEU A 179 33.89 -25.21 -3.53
CA LEU A 179 33.38 -26.57 -3.26
C LEU A 179 33.61 -27.51 -4.45
N SER A 180 33.38 -27.04 -5.68
CA SER A 180 33.63 -27.85 -6.88
C SER A 180 35.11 -28.13 -7.12
N ASN A 181 36.02 -27.27 -6.67
CA ASN A 181 37.46 -27.55 -6.70
C ASN A 181 37.88 -28.53 -5.59
N LEU A 182 37.24 -28.50 -4.41
CA LEU A 182 37.46 -29.49 -3.35
C LEU A 182 36.98 -30.90 -3.72
N LEU A 183 35.96 -31.01 -4.57
CA LEU A 183 35.40 -32.28 -5.06
C LEU A 183 36.21 -32.89 -6.23
N LYS A 184 37.11 -32.13 -6.86
CA LYS A 184 37.87 -32.57 -8.06
C LYS A 184 39.09 -33.47 -7.80
N PRO A 185 39.80 -33.49 -6.67
CA PRO A 185 40.88 -34.44 -6.45
C PRO A 185 40.33 -35.74 -5.83
N SER A 186 39.57 -36.52 -6.60
CA SER A 186 39.25 -37.93 -6.29
C SER A 186 38.75 -38.74 -7.49
N ALA A 187 38.43 -38.12 -8.64
CA ALA A 187 37.87 -38.82 -9.81
C ALA A 187 38.88 -39.08 -10.95
N THR A 188 40.15 -38.69 -10.80
CA THR A 188 41.20 -38.96 -11.78
C THR A 188 42.20 -39.99 -11.25
N ALA A 189 41.72 -41.21 -11.02
CA ALA A 189 42.56 -42.40 -10.95
C ALA A 189 41.79 -43.62 -11.48
N LYS A 190 42.21 -44.10 -12.68
CA LYS A 190 41.76 -45.30 -13.43
C LYS A 190 40.44 -45.05 -14.21
N THR A 191 40.32 -45.22 -15.52
CA THR A 191 40.95 -46.16 -16.48
C THR A 191 40.75 -45.64 -17.92
N GLU A 192 41.84 -45.45 -18.65
CA GLU A 192 42.00 -45.75 -20.09
C GLU A 192 42.92 -47.00 -20.05
N ASP A 193 42.72 -48.14 -20.71
CA ASP A 193 42.16 -48.53 -22.00
C ASP A 193 41.61 -49.98 -21.90
N ASP A 194 40.66 -50.38 -22.76
CA ASP A 194 40.78 -51.52 -23.71
C ASP A 194 39.42 -51.84 -24.38
N ASP A 195 39.52 -52.21 -25.65
CA ASP A 195 38.47 -52.41 -26.65
C ASP A 195 37.50 -53.59 -26.39
N GLY A 196 36.25 -53.49 -26.87
CA GLY A 196 35.36 -54.67 -26.91
C GLY A 196 33.91 -54.39 -27.27
N ALA A 197 33.54 -54.71 -28.51
CA ALA A 197 32.23 -54.52 -29.11
C ALA A 197 31.03 -55.26 -28.45
N ALA A 198 29.85 -54.66 -28.68
CA ALA A 198 28.58 -55.30 -29.06
C ALA A 198 27.39 -55.25 -28.08
N ALA A 199 26.33 -54.59 -28.58
CA ALA A 199 24.93 -55.04 -28.61
C ALA A 199 23.89 -54.45 -27.61
N MET A 200 22.94 -53.73 -28.22
CA MET A 200 21.50 -53.64 -27.93
C MET A 200 20.96 -52.62 -26.91
N GLY A 201 20.56 -51.45 -27.44
CA GLY A 201 19.13 -51.16 -27.62
C GLY A 201 18.42 -50.24 -26.62
N ARG A 202 18.30 -48.94 -26.96
CA ARG A 202 17.03 -48.19 -26.92
C ARG A 202 17.19 -46.82 -27.63
N PRO A 203 16.29 -46.43 -28.56
CA PRO A 203 16.36 -45.14 -29.25
C PRO A 203 16.10 -43.95 -28.30
N PRO A 204 16.52 -42.72 -28.66
CA PRO A 204 16.35 -41.54 -27.82
C PRO A 204 14.88 -41.10 -27.78
N GLU A 205 14.25 -41.19 -26.61
CA GLU A 205 12.91 -40.66 -26.36
C GLU A 205 13.03 -39.21 -25.89
N GLY A 206 12.47 -38.27 -26.67
CA GLY A 206 12.24 -36.89 -26.22
C GLY A 206 12.96 -35.78 -26.99
N ALA A 207 12.93 -35.79 -28.33
CA ALA A 207 13.17 -34.58 -29.11
C ALA A 207 12.08 -33.55 -28.78
N VAL A 208 12.45 -32.48 -28.08
CA VAL A 208 11.58 -31.33 -27.83
C VAL A 208 11.26 -30.69 -29.19
N PRO A 209 9.98 -30.60 -29.62
CA PRO A 209 9.67 -29.96 -30.89
C PRO A 209 9.97 -28.47 -30.82
N ALA A 210 10.68 -27.97 -31.83
CA ALA A 210 11.00 -26.55 -32.01
C ALA A 210 9.75 -25.66 -31.88
N PRO A 211 9.87 -24.44 -31.32
CA PRO A 211 8.75 -23.51 -31.21
C PRO A 211 8.26 -23.12 -32.61
N GLN A 212 7.08 -23.62 -32.99
CA GLN A 212 6.41 -23.19 -34.21
C GLN A 212 6.08 -21.71 -34.09
N GLN A 213 6.74 -20.87 -34.90
CA GLN A 213 6.38 -19.48 -35.07
C GLN A 213 4.95 -19.43 -35.63
N ARG A 214 4.00 -18.92 -34.85
CA ARG A 214 2.64 -18.68 -35.34
C ARG A 214 2.70 -17.60 -36.44
N PRO A 215 2.06 -17.80 -37.60
CA PRO A 215 1.97 -16.75 -38.60
C PRO A 215 1.24 -15.52 -38.02
N PRO A 216 1.63 -14.30 -38.41
CA PRO A 216 0.97 -13.08 -37.95
C PRO A 216 -0.50 -13.08 -38.37
N ARG A 217 -1.38 -12.64 -37.45
CA ARG A 217 -2.81 -12.51 -37.75
C ARG A 217 -3.00 -11.50 -38.89
N PRO A 218 -3.87 -11.78 -39.88
CA PRO A 218 -4.18 -10.82 -40.92
C PRO A 218 -4.85 -9.59 -40.31
N VAL A 219 -4.30 -8.41 -40.60
CA VAL A 219 -4.92 -7.14 -40.25
C VAL A 219 -6.21 -6.95 -41.06
N PRO A 220 -7.31 -6.48 -40.43
CA PRO A 220 -8.54 -6.20 -41.16
C PRO A 220 -8.31 -5.03 -42.13
N ARG A 221 -8.69 -5.22 -43.39
CA ARG A 221 -8.64 -4.17 -44.42
C ARG A 221 -9.60 -3.04 -44.02
N PRO A 222 -9.23 -1.76 -44.17
CA PRO A 222 -10.15 -0.66 -43.99
C PRO A 222 -11.28 -0.78 -45.03
N GLN A 223 -12.53 -0.76 -44.57
CA GLN A 223 -13.68 -0.71 -45.45
C GLN A 223 -13.61 0.61 -46.23
N ALA A 224 -13.49 0.48 -47.55
CA ALA A 224 -13.68 1.61 -48.46
C ALA A 224 -15.11 2.14 -48.25
N GLN A 225 -15.22 3.40 -47.83
CA GLN A 225 -16.47 4.14 -47.85
C GLN A 225 -17.01 4.14 -49.27
N GLN A 226 -18.12 3.43 -49.48
CA GLN A 226 -18.91 3.58 -50.69
C GLN A 226 -19.53 4.98 -50.68
N ARG A 227 -19.42 5.62 -51.84
CA ARG A 227 -19.88 6.98 -52.15
C ARG A 227 -21.40 7.09 -52.11
#